data_AF-A0A927IDC2-F1
#
_entry.id   AF-A0A927IDC2-F1
#
_cell.length_a   1.000
_cell.length_b   1.000
_cell.length_c   1.000
_cell.angle_alpha   90.00
_cell.angle_beta   90.00
_cell.angle_gamma   90.00
#
_symmetry.space_group_name_H-M   'P 1'
#
loop_
_entity.id
_entity.type
_entity.pdbx_description
1 polymer ?
#
loop_
_entity_poly.entity_id
_entity_poly.type
_entity_poly.pdbx_seq_one_letter_code
_entity_poly.pdbx_strand_id
1 'polypeptide(L)'
;MPASPSSSAQAAREALAVRLAHLMRDAGVSGRELSSRCRWHPAKTSRILHAKAVPSDADIRAWCTACGADEQVDDLIAVARAVESMYMEWRRLHRHGMRRVQEDVLTRNAAARLCRAYTSNVIPGFFQTAPYAEALMHAITDFQGTPDDVTQAVAARLARSRYLYQGGHRFVVLLEEWVLHSRIGTVETMAGRLQHLFTVMPLPSVSLGIIPQAAQRTVWPLEAFYLYDDRHTVVETLTAGIHVRQPRELADYARAFTRLSGMAVHGHAARALIRAALESLG
;
A
#
# COMPACT_ATOMS: atom_id res chain seq x y z
N MET A 1 -21.31 4.60 -1.18
CA MET A 1 -19.88 4.27 -0.99
C MET A 1 -19.63 4.23 0.51
N PRO A 2 -19.07 3.13 1.06
CA PRO A 2 -18.69 3.10 2.46
C PRO A 2 -17.59 4.14 2.73
N ALA A 3 -17.45 4.56 4.00
CA ALA A 3 -16.34 5.40 4.44
C ALA A 3 -15.02 4.75 4.01
N SER A 4 -14.03 5.56 3.62
CA SER A 4 -12.71 4.98 3.33
C SER A 4 -12.14 4.36 4.61
N PRO A 5 -11.65 3.11 4.58
CA PRO A 5 -11.07 2.48 5.76
C PRO A 5 -9.73 3.13 6.19
N SER A 6 -9.18 4.01 5.35
CA SER A 6 -8.01 4.85 5.66
C SER A 6 -8.47 6.20 6.24
N SER A 7 -8.04 6.50 7.46
CA SER A 7 -8.18 7.82 8.09
C SER A 7 -7.58 8.94 7.24
N SER A 8 -6.46 8.69 6.56
CA SER A 8 -5.79 9.64 5.66
C SER A 8 -6.65 9.96 4.44
N ALA A 9 -7.16 8.93 3.75
CA ALA A 9 -7.99 9.12 2.58
C ALA A 9 -9.32 9.81 2.96
N GLN A 10 -9.89 9.46 4.11
CA GLN A 10 -11.10 10.11 4.62
C GLN A 10 -10.85 11.56 5.02
N ALA A 11 -9.77 11.86 5.75
CA ALA A 11 -9.38 13.22 6.11
C ALA A 11 -9.06 14.08 4.87
N ALA A 12 -8.43 13.49 3.84
CA ALA A 12 -8.18 14.18 2.58
C ALA A 12 -9.48 14.48 1.81
N ARG A 13 -10.45 13.55 1.82
CA ARG A 13 -11.81 13.82 1.29
C ARG A 13 -12.51 14.93 2.04
N GLU A 14 -12.40 14.96 3.37
CA GLU A 14 -12.95 16.01 4.22
C GLU A 14 -12.31 17.36 3.94
N ALA A 15 -10.97 17.42 3.79
CA ALA A 15 -10.27 18.64 3.42
C ALA A 15 -10.70 19.18 2.04
N LEU A 16 -10.87 18.29 1.06
CA LEU A 16 -11.41 18.67 -0.26
C LEU A 16 -12.85 19.20 -0.14
N ALA A 17 -13.71 18.53 0.62
CA ALA A 17 -15.09 18.97 0.86
C ALA A 17 -15.13 20.34 1.54
N VAL A 18 -14.27 20.59 2.53
CA VAL A 18 -14.11 21.90 3.20
C VAL A 18 -13.67 22.97 2.20
N ARG A 19 -12.71 22.68 1.32
CA ARG A 19 -12.26 23.63 0.30
C ARG A 19 -13.36 24.00 -0.69
N LEU A 20 -14.13 23.01 -1.17
CA LEU A 20 -15.30 23.24 -2.02
C LEU A 20 -16.40 24.04 -1.30
N ALA A 21 -16.58 23.81 0.01
CA ALA A 21 -17.50 24.57 0.84
C ALA A 21 -17.06 26.02 1.08
N HIS A 22 -15.76 26.30 1.18
CA HIS A 22 -15.22 27.67 1.22
C HIS A 22 -15.53 28.40 -0.09
N LEU A 23 -15.19 27.80 -1.25
CA LEU A 23 -15.49 28.40 -2.56
C LEU A 23 -16.96 28.75 -2.74
N MET A 24 -17.85 27.86 -2.31
CA MET A 24 -19.27 28.10 -2.38
C MET A 24 -19.71 29.29 -1.50
N ARG A 25 -19.14 29.42 -0.29
CA ARG A 25 -19.42 30.54 0.62
C ARG A 25 -18.84 31.86 0.11
N ASP A 26 -17.62 31.86 -0.40
CA ASP A 26 -16.95 33.05 -0.92
C ASP A 26 -17.70 33.62 -2.13
N ALA A 27 -18.31 32.74 -2.94
CA ALA A 27 -19.17 33.12 -4.06
C ALA A 27 -20.61 33.52 -3.65
N GLY A 28 -20.97 33.46 -2.36
CA GLY A 28 -22.33 33.71 -1.87
C GLY A 28 -23.37 32.70 -2.36
N VAL A 29 -22.94 31.51 -2.79
CA VAL A 29 -23.80 30.46 -3.35
C VAL A 29 -24.28 29.54 -2.22
N SER A 30 -25.56 29.18 -2.20
CA SER A 30 -26.07 28.16 -1.29
C SER A 30 -25.96 26.75 -1.90
N GLY A 31 -25.96 25.69 -1.09
CA GLY A 31 -25.94 24.32 -1.64
C GLY A 31 -27.13 24.00 -2.56
N ARG A 32 -28.31 24.60 -2.31
CA ARG A 32 -29.48 24.48 -3.19
C ARG A 32 -29.28 25.22 -4.50
N GLU A 33 -28.74 26.43 -4.43
CA GLU A 33 -28.42 27.26 -5.59
C GLU A 33 -27.35 26.59 -6.47
N LEU A 34 -26.27 26.08 -5.85
CA LEU A 34 -25.24 25.30 -6.54
C LEU A 34 -25.83 24.10 -7.26
N SER A 35 -26.72 23.35 -6.60
CA SER A 35 -27.40 22.20 -7.22
C SER A 35 -28.22 22.63 -8.44
N SER A 36 -28.89 23.79 -8.38
CA SER A 36 -29.65 24.34 -9.51
C SER A 36 -28.73 24.74 -10.67
N ARG A 37 -27.67 25.50 -10.39
CA ARG A 37 -26.66 25.92 -11.39
C ARG A 37 -25.99 24.74 -12.09
N CYS A 38 -25.65 23.69 -11.35
CA CYS A 38 -25.03 22.49 -11.90
C CYS A 38 -26.03 21.46 -12.45
N ARG A 39 -27.34 21.72 -12.33
CA ARG A 39 -28.43 20.79 -12.68
C ARG A 39 -28.32 19.43 -11.99
N TRP A 40 -27.96 19.44 -10.71
CA TRP A 40 -27.81 18.25 -9.89
C TRP A 40 -28.98 18.04 -8.94
N HIS A 41 -29.22 16.77 -8.61
CA HIS A 41 -30.06 16.45 -7.46
C HIS A 41 -29.39 16.96 -6.16
N PRO A 42 -30.10 17.64 -5.24
CA PRO A 42 -29.51 18.22 -4.02
C PRO A 42 -28.72 17.23 -3.16
N ALA A 43 -29.13 15.96 -3.16
CA ALA A 43 -28.42 14.89 -2.47
C ALA A 43 -26.98 14.65 -2.97
N LYS A 44 -26.64 15.00 -4.22
CA LYS A 44 -25.27 14.91 -4.74
C LYS A 44 -24.39 15.97 -4.10
N THR A 45 -24.83 17.22 -4.14
CA THR A 45 -24.15 18.36 -3.51
C THR A 45 -23.94 18.13 -2.02
N SER A 46 -24.97 17.69 -1.30
CA SER A 46 -24.86 17.35 0.13
C SER A 46 -23.83 16.24 0.38
N ARG A 47 -23.83 15.16 -0.41
CA ARG A 47 -22.84 14.09 -0.26
C ARG A 47 -21.41 14.57 -0.48
N ILE A 48 -21.17 15.45 -1.46
CA ILE A 48 -19.85 16.03 -1.70
C ILE A 48 -19.43 16.93 -0.52
N LEU A 49 -20.31 17.83 -0.07
CA LEU A 49 -20.04 18.72 1.08
C LEU A 49 -19.74 17.98 2.39
N HIS A 50 -20.30 16.78 2.57
CA HIS A 50 -20.08 15.95 3.75
C HIS A 50 -19.04 14.83 3.52
N ALA A 51 -18.21 14.93 2.47
CA ALA A 51 -17.18 13.93 2.15
C ALA A 51 -17.70 12.48 2.00
N LYS A 52 -18.99 12.31 1.71
CA LYS A 52 -19.65 11.01 1.47
C LYS A 52 -19.59 10.58 0.00
N ALA A 53 -19.15 11.47 -0.89
CA ALA A 53 -18.88 11.17 -2.29
C ALA A 53 -17.67 11.98 -2.76
N VAL A 54 -16.76 11.32 -3.49
CA VAL A 54 -15.66 12.00 -4.19
C VAL A 54 -16.23 12.64 -5.45
N PRO A 55 -16.07 13.96 -5.66
CA PRO A 55 -16.52 14.61 -6.89
C PRO A 55 -15.64 14.16 -8.07
N SER A 56 -16.26 13.92 -9.22
CA SER A 56 -15.52 13.69 -10.46
C SER A 56 -14.87 14.99 -10.98
N ASP A 57 -13.94 14.88 -11.94
CA ASP A 57 -13.35 16.07 -12.60
C ASP A 57 -14.44 16.97 -13.21
N ALA A 58 -15.48 16.38 -13.79
CA ALA A 58 -16.63 17.12 -14.32
C ALA A 58 -17.43 17.81 -13.21
N ASP A 59 -17.54 17.18 -12.03
CA ASP A 59 -18.19 17.79 -10.87
C ASP A 59 -17.41 19.00 -10.37
N ILE A 60 -16.09 18.88 -10.28
CA ILE A 60 -15.21 19.98 -9.84
C ILE A 60 -15.28 21.15 -10.81
N ARG A 61 -15.23 20.90 -12.12
CA ARG A 61 -15.40 21.93 -13.16
C ARG A 61 -16.73 22.66 -13.00
N ALA A 62 -17.83 21.92 -12.96
CA ALA A 62 -19.17 22.51 -12.82
C ALA A 62 -19.32 23.30 -11.50
N TRP A 63 -18.71 22.82 -10.41
CA TRP A 63 -18.70 23.50 -9.12
C TRP A 63 -17.95 24.83 -9.18
N CYS A 64 -16.73 24.83 -9.71
CA CYS A 64 -15.92 26.03 -9.85
C CYS A 64 -16.60 27.07 -10.73
N THR A 65 -17.10 26.68 -11.90
CA THR A 65 -17.83 27.58 -12.79
C THR A 65 -19.07 28.16 -12.12
N ALA A 66 -19.83 27.36 -11.36
CA ALA A 66 -21.01 27.85 -10.64
C ALA A 66 -20.66 28.84 -9.50
N CYS A 67 -19.43 28.78 -8.97
CA CYS A 67 -18.90 29.68 -7.97
C CYS A 67 -18.03 30.82 -8.55
N GLY A 68 -17.79 30.86 -9.86
CA GLY A 68 -16.89 31.83 -10.49
C GLY A 68 -15.41 31.66 -10.10
N ALA A 69 -14.97 30.43 -9.83
CA ALA A 69 -13.60 30.07 -9.40
C ALA A 69 -12.90 29.17 -10.42
N ASP A 70 -13.07 29.45 -11.72
CA ASP A 70 -12.53 28.64 -12.82
C ASP A 70 -11.01 28.49 -12.76
N GLU A 71 -10.30 29.45 -12.18
CA GLU A 71 -8.85 29.43 -11.97
C GLU A 71 -8.38 28.33 -11.00
N GLN A 72 -9.26 27.81 -10.14
CA GLN A 72 -8.94 26.76 -9.16
C GLN A 72 -9.25 25.35 -9.64
N VAL A 73 -9.82 25.20 -10.84
CA VAL A 73 -10.25 23.91 -11.38
C VAL A 73 -9.12 22.89 -11.41
N ASP A 74 -7.97 23.25 -11.99
CA ASP A 74 -6.87 22.30 -12.20
C ASP A 74 -6.25 21.87 -10.86
N ASP A 75 -6.08 22.79 -9.92
CA ASP A 75 -5.61 22.51 -8.56
C ASP A 75 -6.55 21.57 -7.80
N LEU A 76 -7.87 21.81 -7.87
CA LEU A 76 -8.85 20.99 -7.17
C LEU A 76 -9.00 19.61 -7.79
N ILE A 77 -8.90 19.49 -9.11
CA ILE A 77 -8.82 18.20 -9.81
C ILE A 77 -7.57 17.45 -9.37
N ALA A 78 -6.42 18.12 -9.29
CA ALA A 78 -5.18 17.51 -8.81
C ALA A 78 -5.32 17.01 -7.36
N VAL A 79 -5.93 17.80 -6.47
CA VAL A 79 -6.24 17.39 -5.09
C VAL A 79 -7.18 16.19 -5.06
N ALA A 80 -8.29 16.21 -5.81
CA ALA A 80 -9.26 15.12 -5.85
C ALA A 80 -8.66 13.81 -6.35
N ARG A 81 -7.84 13.88 -7.42
CA ARG A 81 -7.08 12.73 -7.92
C ARG A 81 -6.04 12.25 -6.92
N ALA A 82 -5.38 13.16 -6.18
CA ALA A 82 -4.45 12.79 -5.12
C ALA A 82 -5.17 12.05 -3.98
N VAL A 83 -6.36 12.50 -3.58
CA VAL A 83 -7.21 11.81 -2.59
C VAL A 83 -7.64 10.43 -3.09
N GLU A 84 -8.02 10.31 -4.37
CA GLU A 84 -8.35 9.02 -4.98
C GLU A 84 -7.12 8.09 -5.00
N SER A 85 -5.93 8.62 -5.28
CA SER A 85 -4.68 7.85 -5.28
C SER A 85 -4.25 7.34 -3.90
N MET A 86 -4.84 7.82 -2.81
CA MET A 86 -4.58 7.33 -1.45
C MET A 86 -5.24 5.97 -1.17
N TYR A 87 -6.29 5.61 -1.91
CA TYR A 87 -6.99 4.33 -1.78
C TYR A 87 -7.05 3.66 -3.15
N MET A 88 -6.05 2.83 -3.44
CA MET A 88 -5.94 2.17 -4.73
C MET A 88 -6.60 0.82 -4.70
N GLU A 89 -7.82 0.72 -5.22
CA GLU A 89 -8.54 -0.55 -5.34
C GLU A 89 -7.79 -1.54 -6.25
N TRP A 90 -7.40 -2.68 -5.69
CA TRP A 90 -6.62 -3.69 -6.43
C TRP A 90 -7.35 -4.18 -7.67
N ARG A 91 -8.67 -4.40 -7.59
CA ARG A 91 -9.49 -4.82 -8.73
C ARG A 91 -9.48 -3.81 -9.88
N ARG A 92 -9.39 -2.50 -9.56
CA ARG A 92 -9.28 -1.45 -10.58
C ARG A 92 -7.88 -1.46 -11.19
N LEU A 93 -6.85 -1.55 -10.37
CA LEU A 93 -5.46 -1.55 -10.81
C LEU A 93 -5.09 -2.79 -11.64
N HIS A 94 -5.59 -3.96 -11.25
CA HIS A 94 -5.32 -5.25 -11.90
C HIS A 94 -6.29 -5.55 -13.06
N ARG A 95 -7.18 -4.62 -13.44
CA ARG A 95 -8.15 -4.81 -14.53
C ARG A 95 -7.48 -5.24 -15.85
N HIS A 96 -6.24 -4.84 -16.06
CA HIS A 96 -5.44 -5.15 -17.24
C HIS A 96 -4.20 -6.01 -16.91
N GLY A 97 -4.25 -6.75 -15.80
CA GLY A 97 -3.11 -7.50 -15.28
C GLY A 97 -2.31 -6.75 -14.19
N MET A 98 -1.40 -7.45 -13.54
CA MET A 98 -0.60 -6.99 -12.41
C MET A 98 0.70 -6.30 -12.78
N ARG A 99 1.20 -6.44 -14.03
CA ARG A 99 2.52 -5.94 -14.45
C ARG A 99 2.74 -4.47 -14.07
N ARG A 100 1.82 -3.58 -14.44
CA ARG A 100 1.94 -2.13 -14.17
C ARG A 100 2.04 -1.82 -12.68
N VAL A 101 1.24 -2.50 -11.86
CA VAL A 101 1.32 -2.34 -10.40
C VAL A 101 2.69 -2.80 -9.90
N GLN A 102 3.23 -3.88 -10.45
CA GLN A 102 4.56 -4.34 -10.05
C GLN A 102 5.68 -3.38 -10.49
N GLU A 103 5.55 -2.73 -11.65
CA GLU A 103 6.44 -1.66 -12.15
C GLU A 103 6.37 -0.40 -11.27
N ASP A 104 5.18 0.00 -10.81
CA ASP A 104 5.02 1.14 -9.90
C ASP A 104 5.70 0.90 -8.55
N VAL A 105 5.61 -0.32 -8.02
CA VAL A 105 6.36 -0.70 -6.81
C VAL A 105 7.86 -0.73 -7.09
N LEU A 106 8.31 -1.16 -8.27
CA LEU A 106 9.72 -1.14 -8.65
C LEU A 106 10.26 0.31 -8.66
N THR A 107 9.50 1.25 -9.23
CA THR A 107 9.83 2.69 -9.23
C THR A 107 9.95 3.25 -7.81
N ARG A 108 9.06 2.85 -6.90
CA ARG A 108 9.15 3.24 -5.49
C ARG A 108 10.40 2.71 -4.79
N ASN A 109 10.75 1.43 -5.02
CA ASN A 109 12.00 0.87 -4.47
C ASN A 109 13.24 1.55 -5.06
N ALA A 110 13.19 1.94 -6.33
CA ALA A 110 14.27 2.68 -6.99
C ALA A 110 14.52 4.05 -6.36
N ALA A 111 13.44 4.75 -5.98
CA ALA A 111 13.53 6.10 -5.43
C ALA A 111 13.89 6.13 -3.93
N ALA A 112 13.66 5.03 -3.21
CA ALA A 112 13.81 4.97 -1.76
C ALA A 112 15.21 4.56 -1.31
N ARG A 113 15.80 5.29 -0.36
CA ARG A 113 17.08 4.93 0.26
C ARG A 113 16.90 3.95 1.41
N LEU A 114 15.81 4.06 2.15
CA LEU A 114 15.42 3.20 3.24
C LEU A 114 13.99 2.69 3.03
N CYS A 115 13.84 1.38 2.98
CA CYS A 115 12.56 0.68 2.99
C CYS A 115 12.44 -0.12 4.29
N ARG A 116 11.48 0.25 5.15
CA ARG A 116 11.07 -0.56 6.30
C ARG A 116 9.82 -1.33 5.95
N ALA A 117 9.88 -2.65 6.00
CA ALA A 117 8.75 -3.51 5.69
C ALA A 117 8.34 -4.32 6.91
N TYR A 118 7.07 -4.24 7.30
CA TYR A 118 6.46 -5.21 8.20
C TYR A 118 5.54 -6.11 7.35
N THR A 119 5.74 -7.41 7.43
CA THR A 119 4.99 -8.39 6.63
C THR A 119 4.44 -9.49 7.51
N SER A 120 3.12 -9.51 7.64
CA SER A 120 2.32 -10.52 8.35
C SER A 120 1.63 -11.51 7.42
N ASN A 121 1.74 -11.32 6.10
CA ASN A 121 0.96 -12.04 5.09
C ASN A 121 1.83 -12.95 4.19
N VAL A 122 2.86 -12.41 3.54
CA VAL A 122 3.72 -13.10 2.57
C VAL A 122 5.15 -12.60 2.68
N ILE A 123 6.11 -13.37 2.16
CA ILE A 123 7.50 -12.91 2.00
C ILE A 123 7.50 -11.65 1.11
N PRO A 124 8.16 -10.54 1.48
CA PRO A 124 8.14 -9.31 0.68
C PRO A 124 8.75 -9.52 -0.70
N GLY A 125 8.22 -8.85 -1.73
CA GLY A 125 8.54 -9.10 -3.13
C GLY A 125 10.04 -9.06 -3.51
N PHE A 126 10.85 -8.25 -2.81
CA PHE A 126 12.29 -8.19 -3.04
C PHE A 126 13.07 -9.37 -2.44
N PHE A 127 12.46 -10.21 -1.59
CA PHE A 127 12.98 -11.48 -1.07
C PHE A 127 12.33 -12.72 -1.73
N GLN A 128 11.50 -12.54 -2.75
CA GLN A 128 10.83 -13.67 -3.40
C GLN A 128 11.73 -14.32 -4.46
N THR A 129 11.67 -15.64 -4.55
CA THR A 129 12.19 -16.42 -5.67
C THR A 129 11.17 -16.46 -6.81
N ALA A 130 11.61 -16.79 -8.02
CA ALA A 130 10.70 -16.85 -9.18
C ALA A 130 9.53 -17.83 -8.97
N PRO A 131 9.74 -19.09 -8.53
CA PRO A 131 8.63 -20.03 -8.34
C PRO A 131 7.64 -19.56 -7.27
N TYR A 132 8.12 -18.91 -6.22
CA TYR A 132 7.25 -18.38 -5.16
C TYR A 132 6.44 -17.17 -5.62
N ALA A 133 7.08 -16.26 -6.37
CA ALA A 133 6.41 -15.09 -6.94
C ALA A 133 5.32 -15.52 -7.94
N GLU A 134 5.60 -16.51 -8.78
CA GLU A 134 4.67 -17.09 -9.74
C GLU A 134 3.47 -17.75 -9.04
N ALA A 135 3.71 -18.64 -8.08
CA ALA A 135 2.65 -19.30 -7.32
C ALA A 135 1.73 -18.30 -6.59
N LEU A 136 2.31 -17.26 -5.98
CA LEU A 136 1.54 -16.22 -5.31
C LEU A 136 0.73 -15.37 -6.31
N MET A 137 1.31 -15.02 -7.45
CA MET A 137 0.61 -14.23 -8.46
C MET A 137 -0.54 -14.99 -9.11
N HIS A 138 -0.37 -16.28 -9.44
CA HIS A 138 -1.50 -17.10 -9.89
C HIS A 138 -2.63 -17.13 -8.86
N ALA A 139 -2.32 -17.35 -7.58
CA ALA A 139 -3.32 -17.33 -6.52
C ALA A 139 -4.07 -15.98 -6.43
N ILE A 140 -3.38 -14.85 -6.64
CA ILE A 140 -4.00 -13.52 -6.68
C ILE A 140 -4.89 -13.37 -7.92
N THR A 141 -4.40 -13.75 -9.11
CA THR A 141 -5.14 -13.68 -10.37
C THR A 141 -6.44 -14.48 -10.28
N ASP A 142 -6.35 -15.72 -9.79
CA ASP A 142 -7.50 -16.63 -9.63
C ASP A 142 -8.52 -16.05 -8.65
N PHE A 143 -8.07 -15.56 -7.50
CA PHE A 143 -8.95 -14.98 -6.49
C PHE A 143 -9.66 -13.70 -6.99
N GLN A 144 -8.97 -12.87 -7.77
CA GLN A 144 -9.50 -11.59 -8.24
C GLN A 144 -10.25 -11.69 -9.58
N GLY A 145 -10.10 -12.79 -10.32
CA GLY A 145 -10.65 -12.96 -11.66
C GLY A 145 -10.08 -11.94 -12.66
N THR A 146 -8.78 -11.64 -12.55
CA THR A 146 -8.09 -10.65 -13.41
C THR A 146 -7.43 -11.34 -14.62
N PRO A 147 -7.10 -10.60 -15.70
CA PRO A 147 -6.33 -11.16 -16.80
C PRO A 147 -5.00 -11.76 -16.34
N ASP A 148 -4.60 -12.87 -16.96
CA ASP A 148 -3.33 -13.53 -16.66
C ASP A 148 -2.17 -12.88 -17.43
N ASP A 149 -1.42 -12.03 -16.73
CA ASP A 149 -0.12 -11.49 -17.15
C ASP A 149 1.00 -11.91 -16.17
N VAL A 150 0.84 -13.07 -15.53
CA VAL A 150 1.70 -13.49 -14.41
C VAL A 150 3.17 -13.54 -14.81
N THR A 151 3.49 -14.01 -16.02
CA THR A 151 4.89 -14.05 -16.49
C THR A 151 5.55 -12.66 -16.47
N GLN A 152 4.88 -11.63 -17.01
CA GLN A 152 5.42 -10.27 -17.04
C GLN A 152 5.40 -9.62 -15.65
N ALA A 153 4.36 -9.89 -14.86
CA ALA A 153 4.27 -9.39 -13.49
C ALA A 153 5.37 -9.97 -12.58
N VAL A 154 5.69 -11.26 -12.71
CA VAL A 154 6.79 -11.93 -12.01
C VAL A 154 8.11 -11.29 -12.37
N ALA A 155 8.39 -11.07 -13.67
CA ALA A 155 9.61 -10.39 -14.11
C ALA A 155 9.76 -9.00 -13.46
N ALA A 156 8.70 -8.19 -13.45
CA ALA A 156 8.70 -6.87 -12.82
C ALA A 156 8.86 -6.94 -11.29
N ARG A 157 8.31 -7.96 -10.62
CA ARG A 157 8.50 -8.17 -9.18
C ARG A 157 9.93 -8.59 -8.85
N LEU A 158 10.49 -9.56 -9.58
CA LEU A 158 11.86 -10.05 -9.35
C LEU A 158 12.91 -9.00 -9.64
N ALA A 159 12.64 -8.06 -10.54
CA ALA A 159 13.52 -6.92 -10.81
C ALA A 159 13.81 -6.07 -9.56
N ARG A 160 12.98 -6.15 -8.51
CA ARG A 160 13.21 -5.44 -7.24
C ARG A 160 14.41 -5.96 -6.47
N SER A 161 14.71 -7.27 -6.58
CA SER A 161 15.80 -7.91 -5.85
C SER A 161 17.16 -7.28 -6.16
N ARG A 162 17.32 -6.65 -7.34
CA ARG A 162 18.57 -5.95 -7.72
C ARG A 162 18.97 -4.87 -6.71
N TYR A 163 18.00 -4.20 -6.08
CA TYR A 163 18.29 -3.14 -5.10
C TYR A 163 18.86 -3.67 -3.79
N LEU A 164 18.77 -4.97 -3.53
CA LEU A 164 19.50 -5.59 -2.42
C LEU A 164 21.01 -5.60 -2.66
N TYR A 165 21.45 -5.58 -3.92
CA TYR A 165 22.86 -5.65 -4.30
C TYR A 165 23.43 -4.31 -4.75
N GLN A 166 22.58 -3.33 -5.03
CA GLN A 166 22.97 -1.97 -5.40
C GLN A 166 23.18 -1.11 -4.14
N GLY A 167 24.31 -0.38 -4.11
CA GLY A 167 24.58 0.57 -3.03
C GLY A 167 23.53 1.69 -2.97
N GLY A 168 23.36 2.28 -1.79
CA GLY A 168 22.43 3.40 -1.57
C GLY A 168 21.02 3.00 -1.12
N HIS A 169 20.73 1.69 -1.05
CA HIS A 169 19.47 1.15 -0.54
C HIS A 169 19.66 0.33 0.74
N ARG A 170 18.74 0.48 1.69
CA ARG A 170 18.65 -0.32 2.92
C ARG A 170 17.23 -0.85 3.08
N PHE A 171 17.11 -2.14 3.34
CA PHE A 171 15.87 -2.86 3.57
C PHE A 171 15.87 -3.40 4.99
N VAL A 172 14.96 -2.90 5.83
CA VAL A 172 14.77 -3.37 7.21
C VAL A 172 13.41 -4.04 7.29
N VAL A 173 13.43 -5.37 7.43
CA VAL A 173 12.24 -6.21 7.31
C VAL A 173 11.94 -6.87 8.63
N LEU A 174 10.67 -6.79 9.04
CA LEU A 174 10.10 -7.53 10.15
C LEU A 174 9.08 -8.51 9.58
N LEU A 175 9.40 -9.80 9.69
CA LEU A 175 8.57 -10.89 9.20
C LEU A 175 7.92 -11.61 10.38
N GLU A 176 6.63 -11.86 10.32
CA GLU A 176 5.98 -12.71 11.32
C GLU A 176 6.33 -14.19 11.07
N GLU A 177 6.66 -14.94 12.12
CA GLU A 177 7.13 -16.33 11.99
C GLU A 177 6.16 -17.21 11.19
N TRP A 178 4.85 -17.07 11.37
CA TRP A 178 3.86 -17.87 10.65
C TRP A 178 3.95 -17.72 9.12
N VAL A 179 4.46 -16.60 8.61
CA VAL A 179 4.66 -16.41 7.17
C VAL A 179 5.67 -17.41 6.61
N LEU A 180 6.63 -17.86 7.42
CA LEU A 180 7.60 -18.91 7.05
C LEU A 180 6.93 -20.26 6.84
N HIS A 181 5.78 -20.50 7.49
CA HIS A 181 5.03 -21.76 7.42
C HIS A 181 3.82 -21.69 6.47
N SER A 182 3.31 -20.50 6.14
CA SER A 182 2.18 -20.33 5.22
C SER A 182 2.52 -20.80 3.80
N ARG A 183 1.95 -21.93 3.39
CA ARG A 183 2.20 -22.60 2.11
C ARG A 183 1.53 -21.87 0.93
N ILE A 184 2.37 -21.34 0.03
CA ILE A 184 1.95 -20.75 -1.25
C ILE A 184 2.84 -21.41 -2.32
N GLY A 185 2.28 -22.41 -3.00
CA GLY A 185 3.00 -23.27 -3.95
C GLY A 185 3.38 -24.64 -3.38
N THR A 186 4.27 -25.34 -4.08
CA THR A 186 4.73 -26.69 -3.74
C THR A 186 5.72 -26.71 -2.59
N VAL A 187 6.05 -27.90 -2.07
CA VAL A 187 7.08 -28.06 -1.02
C VAL A 187 8.43 -27.54 -1.49
N GLU A 188 8.80 -27.79 -2.74
CA GLU A 188 10.05 -27.35 -3.36
C GLU A 188 10.09 -25.82 -3.50
N THR A 189 8.96 -25.21 -3.88
CA THR A 189 8.81 -23.75 -3.93
C THR A 189 9.03 -23.13 -2.55
N MET A 190 8.47 -23.77 -1.53
CA MET A 190 8.56 -23.36 -0.14
C MET A 190 9.96 -23.55 0.44
N ALA A 191 10.66 -24.62 0.09
CA ALA A 191 12.05 -24.83 0.47
C ALA A 191 12.95 -23.77 -0.19
N GLY A 192 12.78 -23.54 -1.50
CA GLY A 192 13.55 -22.57 -2.25
C GLY A 192 13.42 -21.14 -1.73
N ARG A 193 12.22 -20.69 -1.33
CA ARG A 193 12.04 -19.34 -0.74
C ARG A 193 12.76 -19.21 0.62
N LEU A 194 12.72 -20.26 1.47
CA LEU A 194 13.36 -20.22 2.79
C LEU A 194 14.88 -20.27 2.67
N GLN A 195 15.38 -21.10 1.75
CA GLN A 195 16.80 -21.14 1.41
C GLN A 195 17.30 -19.79 0.89
N HIS A 196 16.50 -19.11 0.06
CA HIS A 196 16.85 -17.78 -0.45
C HIS A 196 17.00 -16.72 0.66
N LEU A 197 16.23 -16.83 1.76
CA LEU A 197 16.41 -15.95 2.92
C LEU A 197 17.84 -16.06 3.49
N PHE A 198 18.42 -17.25 3.56
CA PHE A 198 19.82 -17.42 4.00
C PHE A 198 20.82 -16.73 3.08
N THR A 199 20.50 -16.57 1.79
CA THR A 199 21.35 -15.88 0.82
C THR A 199 21.27 -14.35 0.96
N VAL A 200 20.09 -13.79 1.25
CA VAL A 200 19.90 -12.32 1.30
C VAL A 200 20.12 -11.72 2.69
N MET A 201 19.88 -12.48 3.77
CA MET A 201 20.09 -12.00 5.14
C MET A 201 21.50 -11.48 5.44
N PRO A 202 22.60 -12.04 4.89
CA PRO A 202 23.94 -11.54 5.11
C PRO A 202 24.27 -10.24 4.37
N LEU A 203 23.42 -9.79 3.44
CA LEU A 203 23.72 -8.61 2.62
C LEU A 203 23.79 -7.34 3.49
N PRO A 204 24.75 -6.44 3.25
CA PRO A 204 24.91 -5.20 4.00
C PRO A 204 23.79 -4.19 3.76
N SER A 205 22.91 -4.43 2.78
CA SER A 205 21.68 -3.68 2.52
C SER A 205 20.48 -4.24 3.28
N VAL A 206 20.58 -5.42 3.91
CA VAL A 206 19.46 -6.11 4.55
C VAL A 206 19.59 -6.13 6.08
N SER A 207 18.47 -5.92 6.76
CA SER A 207 18.22 -6.31 8.15
C SER A 207 16.94 -7.12 8.16
N LEU A 208 17.00 -8.40 8.53
CA LEU A 208 15.82 -9.23 8.68
C LEU A 208 15.65 -9.60 10.16
N GLY A 209 14.55 -9.13 10.74
CA GLY A 209 14.01 -9.58 12.01
C GLY A 209 12.82 -10.50 11.78
N ILE A 210 12.70 -11.55 12.61
CA ILE A 210 11.53 -12.41 12.64
C ILE A 210 10.85 -12.21 13.99
N ILE A 211 9.54 -11.95 14.00
CA ILE A 211 8.75 -11.87 15.23
C ILE A 211 8.27 -13.29 15.56
N PRO A 212 8.78 -13.92 16.65
CA PRO A 212 8.36 -15.26 17.01
C PRO A 212 6.87 -15.33 17.33
N GLN A 213 6.25 -16.48 17.05
CA GLN A 213 4.84 -16.72 17.37
C GLN A 213 4.56 -16.58 18.88
N ALA A 214 5.51 -17.00 19.72
CA ALA A 214 5.42 -16.93 21.18
C ALA A 214 5.82 -15.56 21.77
N ALA A 215 6.19 -14.56 20.95
CA ALA A 215 6.62 -13.27 21.46
C ALA A 215 5.47 -12.52 22.17
N GLN A 216 5.76 -11.96 23.35
CA GLN A 216 4.80 -11.10 24.05
C GLN A 216 4.52 -9.85 23.23
N ARG A 217 3.23 -9.60 22.95
CA ARG A 217 2.81 -8.53 22.06
C ARG A 217 2.67 -7.19 22.79
N THR A 218 3.43 -6.20 22.34
CA THR A 218 3.24 -4.78 22.69
C THR A 218 2.51 -4.00 21.59
N VAL A 219 2.42 -4.60 20.41
CA VAL A 219 1.61 -4.22 19.24
C VAL A 219 1.04 -5.50 18.65
N TRP A 220 -0.24 -5.49 18.27
CA TRP A 220 -0.90 -6.63 17.65
C TRP A 220 -0.46 -6.79 16.18
N PRO A 221 -0.70 -7.95 15.54
CA PRO A 221 -0.41 -8.11 14.13
C PRO A 221 -1.21 -7.11 13.28
N LEU A 222 -0.53 -6.40 12.39
CA LEU A 222 -1.15 -5.42 11.48
C LEU A 222 -1.24 -5.98 10.06
N GLU A 223 -1.90 -5.26 9.16
CA GLU A 223 -1.70 -5.45 7.72
C GLU A 223 -0.24 -5.20 7.35
N ALA A 224 0.23 -5.86 6.28
CA ALA A 224 1.57 -5.61 5.79
C ALA A 224 1.70 -4.15 5.35
N PHE A 225 2.80 -3.51 5.74
CA PHE A 225 3.08 -2.13 5.35
C PHE A 225 4.54 -1.88 5.03
N TYR A 226 4.77 -0.93 4.13
CA TYR A 226 6.09 -0.55 3.63
C TYR A 226 6.27 0.96 3.82
N LEU A 227 7.22 1.35 4.67
CA LEU A 227 7.58 2.73 4.97
C LEU A 227 8.86 3.11 4.22
N TYR A 228 8.73 4.03 3.28
CA TYR A 228 9.81 4.53 2.43
C TYR A 228 10.28 5.91 2.94
N ASP A 229 11.54 6.00 3.35
CA ASP A 229 12.25 7.25 3.75
C ASP A 229 11.50 8.15 4.76
N ASP A 230 10.65 7.58 5.63
CA ASP A 230 9.77 8.34 6.55
C ASP A 230 8.81 9.32 5.85
N ARG A 231 8.59 9.17 4.55
CA ARG A 231 7.80 10.09 3.72
C ARG A 231 6.56 9.48 3.12
N HIS A 232 6.52 8.15 3.06
CA HIS A 232 5.44 7.44 2.39
C HIS A 232 5.29 6.03 2.96
N THR A 233 4.11 5.71 3.49
CA THR A 233 3.74 4.33 3.84
C THR A 233 2.76 3.78 2.82
N VAL A 234 2.94 2.53 2.43
CA VAL A 234 1.94 1.77 1.68
C VAL A 234 1.49 0.58 2.51
N VAL A 235 0.20 0.51 2.81
CA VAL A 235 -0.43 -0.60 3.53
C VAL A 235 -1.16 -1.47 2.54
N GLU A 236 -0.92 -2.78 2.60
CA GLU A 236 -1.55 -3.75 1.71
C GLU A 236 -2.74 -4.39 2.43
N THR A 237 -3.95 -3.92 2.10
CA THR A 237 -5.20 -4.58 2.53
C THR A 237 -5.67 -5.56 1.45
N LEU A 238 -6.69 -6.36 1.76
CA LEU A 238 -7.25 -7.33 0.82
C LEU A 238 -7.80 -6.67 -0.46
N THR A 239 -8.46 -5.51 -0.34
CA THR A 239 -9.18 -4.87 -1.45
C THR A 239 -8.43 -3.68 -2.04
N ALA A 240 -7.53 -3.06 -1.29
CA ALA A 240 -6.81 -1.87 -1.73
C ALA A 240 -5.41 -1.68 -1.11
N GLY A 241 -4.58 -0.94 -1.84
CA GLY A 241 -3.36 -0.35 -1.31
C GLY A 241 -3.66 1.02 -0.72
N ILE A 242 -3.34 1.23 0.54
CA ILE A 242 -3.52 2.53 1.21
C ILE A 242 -2.18 3.26 1.21
N HIS A 243 -2.14 4.42 0.58
CA HIS A 243 -0.95 5.26 0.48
C HIS A 243 -1.03 6.43 1.47
N VAL A 244 -0.21 6.37 2.51
CA VAL A 244 -0.18 7.35 3.60
C VAL A 244 1.01 8.28 3.43
N ARG A 245 0.76 9.58 3.43
CA ARG A 245 1.79 10.64 3.40
C ARG A 245 1.61 11.68 4.50
N GLN A 246 0.55 11.57 5.31
CA GLN A 246 0.28 12.51 6.38
C GLN A 246 1.34 12.34 7.49
N PRO A 247 2.06 13.41 7.89
CA PRO A 247 3.17 13.30 8.86
C PRO A 247 2.81 12.62 10.18
N ARG A 248 1.61 12.90 10.71
CA ARG A 248 1.11 12.26 11.94
C ARG A 248 0.98 10.75 11.80
N GLU A 249 0.35 10.27 10.73
CA GLU A 249 0.18 8.83 10.50
C GLU A 249 1.51 8.16 10.15
N LEU A 250 2.40 8.83 9.41
CA LEU A 250 3.77 8.35 9.16
C LEU A 250 4.53 8.11 10.49
N ALA A 251 4.41 9.04 11.44
CA ALA A 251 4.98 8.88 12.78
C ALA A 251 4.35 7.71 13.55
N ASP A 252 3.05 7.46 13.37
CA ASP A 252 2.36 6.31 13.96
C ASP A 252 2.87 4.97 13.38
N TYR A 253 3.06 4.86 12.06
CA TYR A 253 3.67 3.69 11.43
C TYR A 253 5.13 3.48 11.86
N ALA A 254 5.92 4.56 11.94
CA ALA A 254 7.30 4.47 12.43
C ALA A 254 7.37 3.99 13.90
N ARG A 255 6.45 4.47 14.75
CA ARG A 255 6.31 4.02 16.13
C ARG A 255 5.87 2.56 16.23
N ALA A 256 4.90 2.14 15.42
CA ALA A 256 4.46 0.75 15.34
C ALA A 256 5.62 -0.16 14.91
N PHE A 257 6.33 0.20 13.84
CA PHE A 257 7.51 -0.53 13.36
C PHE A 257 8.58 -0.67 14.45
N THR A 258 8.85 0.39 15.21
CA THR A 258 9.82 0.37 16.32
C THR A 258 9.42 -0.62 17.41
N ARG A 259 8.14 -0.64 17.80
CA ARG A 259 7.62 -1.60 18.79
C ARG A 259 7.64 -3.03 18.26
N LEU A 260 7.27 -3.24 17.00
CA LEU A 260 7.38 -4.53 16.29
C LEU A 260 8.82 -5.03 16.27
N SER A 261 9.78 -4.13 16.00
CA SER A 261 11.20 -4.46 15.99
C SER A 261 11.70 -4.91 17.38
N GLY A 262 11.16 -4.33 18.45
CA GLY A 262 11.47 -4.74 19.83
C GLY A 262 10.99 -6.15 20.18
N MET A 263 10.06 -6.72 19.40
CA MET A 263 9.57 -8.09 19.55
C MET A 263 10.29 -9.09 18.64
N ALA A 264 11.10 -8.61 17.69
CA ALA A 264 11.73 -9.43 16.67
C ALA A 264 13.11 -9.96 17.09
N VAL A 265 13.36 -11.23 16.80
CA VAL A 265 14.70 -11.84 16.90
C VAL A 265 15.46 -11.65 15.60
N HIS A 266 16.78 -11.56 15.70
CA HIS A 266 17.69 -11.30 14.58
C HIS A 266 18.85 -12.31 14.59
N GLY A 267 19.67 -12.32 13.53
CA GLY A 267 20.92 -13.08 13.48
C GLY A 267 20.70 -14.60 13.64
N HIS A 268 21.36 -15.22 14.63
CA HIS A 268 21.29 -16.66 14.83
C HIS A 268 19.88 -17.15 15.19
N ALA A 269 19.16 -16.45 16.07
CA ALA A 269 17.81 -16.83 16.45
C ALA A 269 16.82 -16.76 15.27
N ALA A 270 16.90 -15.71 14.44
CA ALA A 270 16.13 -15.63 13.19
C ALA A 270 16.46 -16.79 12.24
N ARG A 271 17.74 -17.13 12.08
CA ARG A 271 18.17 -18.28 11.25
C ARG A 271 17.65 -19.61 11.78
N ALA A 272 17.54 -19.78 13.09
CA ALA A 272 16.99 -20.99 13.69
C ALA A 272 15.50 -21.15 13.35
N LEU A 273 14.71 -20.07 13.40
CA LEU A 273 13.29 -20.12 13.00
C LEU A 273 13.11 -20.46 11.51
N ILE A 274 13.92 -19.88 10.63
CA ILE A 274 13.89 -20.22 9.19
C ILE A 274 14.24 -21.69 8.96
N ARG A 275 15.25 -22.20 9.70
CA ARG A 275 15.67 -23.61 9.61
C ARG A 275 14.57 -24.55 10.10
N ALA A 276 13.95 -24.26 11.24
CA ALA A 276 12.83 -25.03 11.75
C ALA A 276 11.65 -25.04 10.75
N ALA A 277 11.36 -23.91 10.11
CA ALA A 277 10.36 -23.87 9.05
C ALA A 277 10.74 -24.75 7.85
N LEU A 278 12.01 -24.76 7.44
CA LEU A 278 12.51 -25.60 6.35
C LEU A 278 12.41 -27.09 6.70
N GLU A 279 12.79 -27.48 7.90
CA GLU A 279 12.70 -28.86 8.41
C GLU A 279 11.25 -29.34 8.54
N SER A 280 10.30 -28.43 8.80
CA SER A 280 8.87 -28.76 8.90
C SER A 280 8.21 -29.10 7.55
N LEU A 281 8.89 -28.90 6.43
CA LEU A 281 8.34 -29.14 5.09
C LEU A 281 8.34 -30.62 4.66
N GLY A 282 9.06 -31.49 5.38
CA GLY A 282 9.23 -32.92 5.06
C GLY A 282 10.68 -33.27 4.76
#